data_AF-A0A5C7QBB4-F1
#
_entry.id   AF-A0A5C7QBB4-F1
#
_cell.length_a   1.000
_cell.length_b   1.000
_cell.length_c   1.000
_cell.angle_alpha   90.00
_cell.angle_beta   90.00
_cell.angle_gamma   90.00
#
_symmetry.space_group_name_H-M   'P 1'
#
loop_
_entity.id
_entity.type
_entity.pdbx_description
1 polymer ?
#
loop_
_entity_poly.entity_id
_entity_poly.type
_entity_poly.pdbx_seq_one_letter_code
_entity_poly.pdbx_strand_id
1 'polypeptide(L)' 'MSLKRKPKPTYVWICDECARRNGGKWPEGHLGTFHEDHCGWCGEFKTVTQPRDYRGVKWPGK' A
#
# COMPACT_ATOMS: atom_id res chain seq x y z
N MET A 1 4.24 -32.85 -9.56
CA MET A 1 3.76 -31.87 -8.56
C MET A 1 3.75 -30.49 -9.20
N SER A 2 2.59 -29.97 -9.58
CA SER A 2 2.48 -28.67 -10.26
C SER A 2 2.50 -27.55 -9.24
N LEU A 3 3.57 -26.75 -9.21
CA LEU A 3 3.68 -25.57 -8.35
C LEU A 3 2.64 -24.53 -8.82
N LYS A 4 1.48 -24.50 -8.18
CA LYS A 4 0.47 -23.45 -8.40
C LYS A 4 1.09 -22.12 -7.96
N ARG A 5 1.56 -21.32 -8.92
CA ARG A 5 2.01 -19.94 -8.66
C ARG A 5 0.84 -19.19 -8.02
N LYS A 6 1.00 -18.74 -6.77
CA LYS A 6 0.02 -17.86 -6.13
C LYS A 6 -0.06 -16.58 -6.98
N PRO A 7 -1.26 -16.10 -7.37
CA PRO A 7 -1.38 -14.84 -8.08
C PRO A 7 -0.74 -13.74 -7.22
N LYS A 8 0.19 -12.97 -7.79
CA LYS A 8 0.68 -11.77 -7.12
C LYS A 8 -0.55 -10.88 -6.86
N PRO A 9 -0.79 -10.37 -5.65
CA PRO A 9 -1.83 -9.36 -5.46
C PRO A 9 -1.53 -8.23 -6.44
N THR A 10 -2.46 -8.04 -7.37
CA THR A 10 -2.22 -7.30 -8.62
C THR A 10 -1.99 -5.82 -8.37
N TYR A 11 -2.49 -5.28 -7.27
CA TYR A 11 -2.10 -3.99 -6.72
C TYR A 11 -2.10 -4.08 -5.20
N VAL A 12 -1.10 -3.47 -4.58
CA VAL A 12 -1.00 -3.38 -3.13
C VAL A 12 -1.47 -1.98 -2.75
N TRP A 13 -2.50 -1.90 -1.90
CA TRP A 13 -3.02 -0.64 -1.39
C TRP A 13 -2.61 -0.40 0.05
N ILE A 14 -2.50 0.86 0.42
CA ILE A 14 -2.09 1.28 1.75
C ILE A 14 -2.89 2.49 2.22
N CYS A 15 -3.26 2.50 3.50
CA CYS A 15 -3.82 3.69 4.14
C CYS A 15 -2.73 4.61 4.70
N ASP A 16 -3.05 5.90 4.82
CA ASP A 16 -2.12 6.92 5.32
C ASP A 16 -1.54 6.58 6.70
N GLU A 17 -2.36 6.08 7.62
CA GLU A 17 -1.92 5.68 8.96
C GLU A 17 -0.84 4.59 8.91
N CYS A 18 -1.07 3.53 8.13
CA CYS A 18 -0.11 2.44 7.97
C CYS A 18 1.15 2.91 7.24
N ALA A 19 1.00 3.80 6.25
CA ALA A 19 2.14 4.39 5.57
C ALA A 19 3.03 5.15 6.56
N ARG A 20 2.45 6.08 7.33
CA ARG A 20 3.16 6.90 8.32
C ARG A 20 3.80 6.08 9.43
N ARG A 21 3.08 5.09 9.98
CA ARG A 21 3.61 4.19 11.01
C ARG A 21 4.86 3.43 10.55
N ASN A 22 4.94 3.13 9.25
CA ASN A 22 6.08 2.42 8.65
C ASN A 22 7.11 3.38 8.02
N GLY A 23 7.14 4.65 8.45
CA GLY A 23 8.14 5.63 8.00
C GLY A 23 7.82 6.31 6.67
N GLY A 24 6.63 6.05 6.11
CA GLY A 24 6.11 6.72 4.94
C GLY A 24 5.84 8.19 5.15
N LYS A 25 6.26 9.02 4.21
CA LYS A 25 5.98 10.46 4.20
C LYS A 25 5.30 10.83 2.90
N TRP A 26 4.20 11.56 3.00
CA TRP A 26 3.61 12.20 1.84
C TRP A 26 4.56 13.31 1.36
N PRO A 27 5.07 13.27 0.11
CA PRO A 27 5.95 14.32 -0.38
C PRO A 27 5.17 15.63 -0.54
N GLU A 28 5.82 16.74 -0.23
CA GLU A 28 5.25 18.07 -0.44
C GLU A 28 4.99 18.29 -1.94
N GLY A 29 3.81 18.84 -2.27
CA GLY A 29 3.38 19.06 -3.66
C GLY A 29 3.02 17.78 -4.43
N HIS A 30 3.04 16.60 -3.79
CA HIS A 30 2.65 15.35 -4.45
C HIS A 30 1.13 15.19 -4.52
N LEU A 31 0.63 14.94 -5.73
CA LEU A 31 -0.75 14.54 -5.96
C LEU A 31 -0.81 13.01 -6.05
N GLY A 32 -1.74 12.43 -5.30
CA GLY A 32 -2.00 10.99 -5.31
C GLY A 32 -3.45 10.70 -5.64
N THR A 33 -3.70 9.52 -6.19
CA THR A 33 -5.06 9.02 -6.40
C THR A 33 -5.47 8.18 -5.22
N PHE A 34 -6.58 8.53 -4.59
CA PHE A 34 -7.16 7.82 -3.46
C PHE A 34 -8.48 7.18 -3.88
N HIS A 35 -8.78 6.01 -3.31
CA HIS A 35 -10.06 5.33 -3.44
C HIS A 35 -10.32 4.50 -2.17
N GLU A 36 -11.51 3.93 -2.05
CA GLU A 36 -11.86 3.05 -0.93
C GLU A 36 -11.61 1.59 -1.29
N ASP A 37 -10.77 0.91 -0.51
CA ASP A 37 -10.51 -0.53 -0.60
C ASP A 37 -9.88 -1.01 0.72
N HIS A 38 -9.55 -2.30 0.82
CA HIS A 38 -8.87 -2.89 1.96
C HIS A 38 -7.38 -2.51 1.95
N CYS A 39 -6.90 -1.97 3.07
CA CYS A 39 -5.48 -1.71 3.26
C CYS A 39 -4.71 -3.03 3.34
N GLY A 40 -3.70 -3.21 2.48
CA GLY A 40 -2.88 -4.42 2.46
C GLY A 40 -2.02 -4.64 3.71
N TRP A 41 -2.00 -3.70 4.65
CA TRP A 41 -1.23 -3.78 5.90
C TRP A 41 -2.07 -4.08 7.14
N CYS A 42 -3.21 -3.39 7.30
CA CYS A 42 -4.11 -3.61 8.45
C CYS A 42 -5.36 -4.43 8.10
N GLY A 43 -5.66 -4.64 6.80
CA GLY A 43 -6.82 -5.39 6.34
C GLY A 43 -8.15 -4.65 6.41
N GLU A 44 -8.19 -3.46 7.01
CA GLU A 44 -9.41 -2.67 7.14
C GLU A 44 -9.79 -1.99 5.81
N PHE A 45 -11.09 -1.94 5.52
CA PHE A 45 -11.66 -1.18 4.40
C PHE A 45 -11.64 0.31 4.73
N LYS A 46 -10.88 1.10 3.97
CA LYS A 46 -10.76 2.55 4.17
C LYS A 46 -10.22 3.27 2.94
N THR A 47 -10.03 4.58 3.03
CA THR A 47 -9.33 5.34 1.99
C THR A 47 -7.88 4.88 1.89
N VAL A 48 -7.51 4.40 0.72
CA VAL A 48 -6.20 3.86 0.40
C VAL A 48 -5.64 4.47 -0.88
N THR A 49 -4.34 4.38 -1.04
CA THR A 49 -3.61 4.78 -2.24
C THR A 49 -2.45 3.82 -2.49
N GLN A 50 -1.57 4.10 -3.45
CA GLN A 50 -0.44 3.24 -3.74
C GLN A 50 0.73 3.51 -2.80
N PRO A 51 1.45 2.48 -2.31
CA PRO A 51 2.64 2.66 -1.49
C PRO A 51 3.72 3.54 -2.10
N ARG A 52 3.80 3.60 -3.44
CA ARG A 52 4.77 4.44 -4.16
C ARG A 52 4.53 5.94 -3.99
N ASP A 53 3.32 6.35 -3.61
CA ASP A 53 2.99 7.75 -3.38
C ASP A 53 3.59 8.26 -2.06
N TYR A 54 3.97 7.36 -1.16
CA TYR A 54 4.70 7.68 0.05
C TYR A 54 6.20 7.46 -0.13
N ARG A 55 7.00 8.47 0.21
CA ARG A 55 8.46 8.32 0.32
C ARG A 55 8.81 7.52 1.57
N GLY A 56 9.72 6.57 1.44
CA GLY A 56 10.28 5.83 2.58
C GLY A 56 9.45 4.63 3.06
N VAL A 57 8.25 4.39 2.51
CA VAL A 57 7.50 3.17 2.80
C VAL A 57 8.24 1.97 2.23
N LYS A 58 8.65 1.04 3.10
CA LYS A 58 9.16 -0.27 2.70
C LYS A 58 8.04 -1.30 2.87
N TRP A 59 7.62 -1.89 1.76
CA TRP A 59 6.60 -2.94 1.82
C TRP A 59 7.21 -4.24 2.35
N PRO A 60 6.59 -4.94 3.33
CA PRO A 60 7.16 -6.13 3.97
C PRO A 60 7.17 -7.40 3.09
N GLY A 61 6.80 -7.28 1.82
CA GLY A 61 6.66 -8.41 0.88
C GLY A 61 7.56 -8.31 -0.36
N LYS A 62 8.65 -7.54 -0.31
CA LYS A 62 9.70 -7.54 -1.34
C LYS A 62 11.06 -7.83 -0.71
#